data_AF-A0A351UR52-F1
#
_entry.id   AF-A0A351UR52-F1
#
_cell.length_a   1.000
_cell.length_b   1.000
_cell.length_c   1.000
_cell.angle_alpha   90.00
_cell.angle_beta   90.00
_cell.angle_gamma   90.00
#
_symmetry.space_group_name_H-M   'P 1'
#
loop_
_entity.id
_entity.type
_entity.pdbx_description
1 polymer ?
#
loop_
_entity_poly.entity_id
_entity_poly.type
_entity_poly.pdbx_seq_one_letter_code
_entity_poly.pdbx_strand_id
1 'polypeptide(L)'
;AAVGLLRVGLPYLKKLCGRSETAFTEVDAFLEEPFQKSSVVTRMLRGQGRIREGRLFFHIIDNQKNGSVSSMQDCDLLGEIPP
;
A
#
# COMPACT_ATOMS: atom_id res chain seq x y z
N ALA A 1 1.39 8.68 -9.45
CA ALA A 1 0.30 8.21 -10.34
C ALA A 1 -0.14 6.78 -10.00
N ALA A 2 0.75 5.77 -10.09
CA ALA A 2 0.39 4.36 -9.88
C ALA A 2 -0.36 4.07 -8.56
N VAL A 3 0.14 4.57 -7.42
CA VAL A 3 -0.53 4.38 -6.11
C VAL A 3 -1.96 4.95 -6.10
N GLY A 4 -2.18 6.12 -6.70
CA GLY A 4 -3.52 6.72 -6.81
C GLY A 4 -4.43 5.95 -7.76
N LEU A 5 -3.90 5.42 -8.85
CA LEU A 5 -4.63 4.52 -9.75
C LEU A 5 -5.10 3.27 -9.01
N LEU A 6 -4.24 2.66 -8.18
CA LEU A 6 -4.63 1.51 -7.37
C LEU A 6 -5.65 1.91 -6.30
N ARG A 7 -5.37 2.91 -5.46
CA ARG A 7 -6.22 3.28 -4.32
C ARG A 7 -7.60 3.81 -4.73
N VAL A 8 -7.69 4.53 -5.84
CA VAL A 8 -8.93 5.23 -6.25
C VAL A 8 -9.43 4.76 -7.60
N GLY A 9 -8.54 4.70 -8.59
CA GLY A 9 -8.92 4.39 -9.97
C GLY A 9 -9.45 2.97 -10.15
N LEU A 10 -8.81 1.96 -9.57
CA LEU A 10 -9.23 0.56 -9.72
C LEU A 10 -10.59 0.29 -9.06
N PRO A 11 -10.87 0.73 -7.82
CA PRO A 11 -12.22 0.63 -7.24
C PRO A 11 -13.28 1.31 -8.12
N TYR A 12 -12.96 2.49 -8.67
CA TYR A 12 -13.87 3.20 -9.57
C TYR A 12 -14.15 2.40 -10.85
N LEU A 13 -13.11 1.87 -11.50
CA LEU A 13 -13.26 1.01 -12.68
C LEU A 13 -14.06 -0.25 -12.37
N LYS A 14 -13.79 -0.94 -11.25
CA LYS A 14 -14.58 -2.10 -10.80
C LYS A 14 -16.06 -1.75 -10.64
N LYS A 15 -16.36 -0.57 -10.09
CA LYS A 15 -17.73 -0.06 -9.95
C LYS A 15 -18.40 0.16 -11.31
N LEU A 16 -17.69 0.78 -12.26
CA LEU A 16 -18.21 0.98 -13.63
C LEU A 16 -18.49 -0.34 -14.35
N CYS A 17 -17.75 -1.40 -14.03
CA CYS A 17 -17.99 -2.75 -14.53
C CYS A 17 -19.13 -3.50 -13.78
N GLY A 18 -19.88 -2.83 -12.91
CA GLY A 18 -21.02 -3.43 -12.21
C GLY A 18 -20.66 -4.36 -11.05
N ARG A 19 -19.42 -4.34 -10.56
CA ARG A 19 -19.02 -5.15 -9.40
C ARG A 19 -19.54 -4.53 -8.11
N SER A 20 -20.09 -5.36 -7.23
CA SER A 20 -20.47 -4.98 -5.86
C SER A 20 -19.25 -4.78 -4.97
N GLU A 21 -18.29 -5.70 -5.04
CA GLU A 21 -17.03 -5.63 -4.29
C GLU A 21 -15.95 -4.87 -5.08
N THR A 22 -15.72 -3.63 -4.68
CA THR A 22 -14.83 -2.70 -5.39
C THR A 22 -13.55 -2.40 -4.62
N ALA A 23 -13.60 -2.48 -3.29
CA ALA A 23 -12.47 -2.22 -2.41
C ALA A 23 -11.40 -3.32 -2.50
N PHE A 24 -10.22 -3.03 -1.94
CA PHE A 24 -9.22 -4.04 -1.65
C PHE A 24 -9.51 -4.65 -0.29
N THR A 25 -9.00 -5.86 -0.07
CA THR A 25 -8.94 -6.44 1.27
C THR A 25 -7.94 -5.64 2.10
N GLU A 26 -8.38 -5.17 3.26
CA GLU A 26 -7.55 -4.44 4.22
C GLU A 26 -7.29 -5.36 5.43
N VAL A 27 -6.05 -5.32 5.93
CA VAL A 27 -5.59 -6.11 7.08
C VAL A 27 -4.58 -5.30 7.87
N ASP A 28 -4.56 -5.49 9.18
CA ASP A 28 -3.53 -4.91 10.04
C ASP A 28 -2.22 -5.70 9.92
N ALA A 29 -1.10 -4.97 9.86
CA ALA A 29 0.23 -5.53 9.77
C ALA A 29 1.20 -4.82 10.73
N PHE A 30 2.19 -5.56 11.20
CA PHE A 30 3.30 -5.00 11.98
C PHE A 30 4.34 -4.40 11.02
N LEU A 31 4.82 -3.19 11.28
CA LEU A 31 5.97 -2.67 10.53
C LEU A 31 7.21 -3.49 10.88
N GLU A 32 7.92 -4.00 9.87
CA GLU A 32 9.18 -4.74 10.08
C GLU A 32 10.28 -3.81 10.62
N GLU A 33 10.37 -2.59 10.07
CA GLU A 33 11.24 -1.53 10.55
C GLU A 33 10.45 -0.29 11.01
N PRO A 34 10.93 0.45 12.03
CA PRO A 34 10.27 1.68 12.46
C PRO A 34 10.27 2.73 11.34
N PHE A 35 9.12 3.34 11.09
CA PHE A 35 8.96 4.37 10.07
C PHE A 35 8.74 5.75 10.72
N GLN A 36 9.68 6.66 10.52
CA GLN A 36 9.54 8.04 10.98
C GLN A 36 8.83 8.90 9.93
N LYS A 37 7.59 9.31 10.23
CA LYS A 37 6.85 10.23 9.38
C LYS A 37 7.49 11.62 9.43
N SER A 38 7.76 12.19 8.25
CA SER A 38 8.20 13.60 8.12
C SER A 38 7.09 14.63 8.26
N SER A 39 5.83 14.18 8.33
CA SER A 39 4.64 15.03 8.33
C SER A 39 3.42 14.27 8.87
N VAL A 40 2.43 15.01 9.38
CA VAL A 40 1.15 14.52 9.95
C VAL A 40 0.16 14.10 8.85
N VAL A 41 0.54 14.14 7.58
CA VAL A 41 -0.34 13.69 6.48
C VAL A 41 -0.32 12.17 6.38
N THR A 42 -1.44 11.56 5.98
CA THR A 42 -1.51 10.15 5.62
C THR A 42 -0.41 9.80 4.62
N ARG A 43 0.30 8.69 4.87
CA ARG A 43 1.34 8.18 3.96
C ARG A 43 0.91 6.85 3.39
N MET A 44 0.85 6.79 2.06
CA MET A 44 0.77 5.51 1.34
C MET A 44 2.19 5.02 1.07
N LEU A 45 2.50 3.83 1.53
CA LEU A 45 3.80 3.17 1.34
C LEU A 45 3.64 1.96 0.44
N ARG A 46 4.62 1.75 -0.45
CA ARG A 46 4.76 0.49 -1.18
C ARG A 46 5.58 -0.47 -0.34
N GLY A 47 5.15 -1.71 -0.24
CA GLY A 47 5.83 -2.70 0.58
C GLY A 47 5.58 -4.13 0.15
N GLN A 48 6.18 -5.01 0.93
CA GLN A 48 6.04 -6.45 0.84
C GLN A 48 5.38 -7.01 2.10
N GLY A 49 4.43 -7.91 1.92
CA GLY A 49 3.87 -8.73 2.99
C GLY A 49 4.78 -9.92 3.31
N ARG A 50 5.18 -10.07 4.58
CA ARG A 50 5.92 -11.23 5.05
C ARG A 50 5.21 -11.86 6.23
N ILE A 51 4.90 -13.15 6.14
CA ILE A 51 4.28 -13.87 7.26
C ILE A 51 5.40 -14.48 8.11
N ARG A 52 5.44 -14.12 9.40
CA ARG A 52 6.34 -14.72 10.40
C ARG A 52 5.54 -15.05 11.64
N GLU A 53 5.65 -16.29 12.11
CA GLU A 53 4.96 -16.76 13.34
C GLU A 53 3.45 -16.47 13.33
N GLY A 54 2.81 -16.61 12.16
CA GLY A 54 1.37 -16.36 11.99
C GLY A 54 0.96 -14.87 12.00
N ARG A 55 1.93 -13.94 11.98
CA ARG A 55 1.68 -12.50 11.92
C ARG A 55 2.15 -11.95 10.58
N LEU A 56 1.38 -11.00 10.04
CA LEU A 56 1.75 -10.26 8.85
C LEU A 56 2.66 -9.09 9.23
N PHE A 57 3.85 -9.07 8.66
CA PHE A 57 4.79 -7.97 8.71
C PHE A 57 4.81 -7.23 7.38
N PHE A 58 4.86 -5.91 7.45
CA PHE A 58 4.98 -5.01 6.32
C PHE A 58 6.42 -4.52 6.22
N HIS A 59 7.11 -4.95 5.18
CA HIS A 59 8.45 -4.50 4.83
C HIS A 59 8.36 -3.34 3.84
N ILE A 60 8.93 -2.19 4.17
CA ILE A 60 8.86 -1.01 3.31
C ILE A 60 9.91 -1.16 2.20
N ILE A 61 9.48 -1.10 0.94
CA ILE A 61 10.42 -1.13 -0.19
C ILE A 61 11.18 0.21 -0.25
N ASP A 62 12.47 0.15 -0.56
CA ASP A 62 13.28 1.35 -0.78
C ASP A 62 12.77 2.20 -1.95
N ASN A 63 13.21 3.46 -2.00
CA ASN A 63 12.84 4.39 -3.08
C ASN A 63 11.32 4.65 -3.19
N GLN A 64 10.74 5.16 -2.09
CA GLN A 64 9.37 5.65 -2.02
C GLN A 64 9.15 6.98 -2.78
N LYS A 65 10.09 7.43 -3.61
CA LYS A 65 9.94 8.67 -4.38
C LYS A 65 8.90 8.48 -5.48
N ASN A 66 8.12 9.53 -5.77
CA ASN A 66 7.10 9.50 -6.82
C ASN A 66 7.70 9.49 -8.24
N GLY A 67 8.97 9.86 -8.39
CA GLY A 67 9.68 9.92 -9.68
C GLY A 67 10.19 8.57 -10.18
N SER A 68 10.04 7.49 -9.42
CA SER A 68 10.39 6.13 -9.85
C SER A 68 9.20 5.19 -9.68
N VAL A 69 8.96 4.36 -10.69
CA VAL A 69 8.03 3.24 -10.63
C VAL A 69 8.71 1.94 -10.23
N SER A 70 10.04 1.92 -10.09
CA SER A 70 10.81 0.70 -9.76
C SER A 70 10.32 0.04 -8.46
N SER A 71 9.94 0.84 -7.46
CA SER A 71 9.39 0.33 -6.19
C SER A 71 8.03 -0.34 -6.31
N MET A 72 7.37 -0.30 -7.48
CA MET A 72 6.14 -1.05 -7.74
C MET A 72 6.41 -2.49 -8.20
N GLN A 73 7.60 -2.80 -8.74
CA GLN A 73 7.90 -4.13 -9.29
C GLN A 73 7.82 -5.21 -8.22
N ASP A 74 8.33 -4.90 -7.03
CA ASP A 74 8.39 -5.81 -5.89
C ASP A 74 7.26 -5.55 -4.87
N CYS A 75 6.31 -4.68 -5.19
CA CYS A 75 5.22 -4.25 -4.30
C CYS A 75 4.01 -5.17 -4.43
N ASP A 76 3.67 -5.87 -3.35
CA ASP A 76 2.44 -6.67 -3.24
C ASP A 76 1.40 -6.05 -2.30
N LEU A 77 1.81 -5.14 -1.41
CA LEU A 77 0.96 -4.46 -0.45
C LEU A 77 1.13 -2.95 -0.51
N LEU A 78 0.02 -2.24 -0.35
CA LEU A 78 0.01 -0.81 -0.04
C LEU A 78 -0.29 -0.62 1.44
N GLY A 79 0.67 -0.06 2.16
CA GLY A 79 0.50 0.31 3.56
C GLY A 79 -0.07 1.73 3.67
N GLU A 80 -1.09 1.91 4.50
CA GLU A 80 -1.62 3.23 4.86
C GLU A 80 -1.19 3.57 6.29
N ILE A 81 -0.43 4.66 6.45
CA ILE A 81 -0.10 5.20 7.77
C ILE A 81 -0.98 6.42 8.02
N PRO A 82 -1.99 6.34 8.90
CA PRO A 82 -2.92 7.43 9.19
C PRO A 82 -2.18 8.63 9.81
N PRO A 83 -2.79 9.83 9.83
CA PRO A 83 -2.19 11.09 10.28
C PRO A 83 -1.29 10.97 11.52
#